data_AF-A0A2X2UBU6-F1
#
_entry.id   AF-A0A2X2UBU6-F1
#
_cell.length_a   1.000
_cell.length_b   1.000
_cell.length_c   1.000
_cell.angle_alpha   90.00
_cell.angle_beta   90.00
_cell.angle_gamma   90.00
#
_symmetry.space_group_name_H-M   'P 1'
#
loop_
_entity.id
_entity.type
_entity.pdbx_description
1 polymer ?
#
loop_
_entity_poly.entity_id
_entity_poly.type
_entity_poly.pdbx_seq_one_letter_code
_entity_poly.pdbx_strand_id
1 'polypeptide(L)'
;MSTTSNNEQWLELITQCRASGLTDRQWCIQNGIPASTFYYHIRALRKKACEIPAAADTAVQKQEVVQLPLWKTEQDPAETAPLSMPSIRLQMQGVRIEIHEQAGAEVIRNTLLALRQLC
;
A
#
# COMPACT_ATOMS: atom_id res chain seq x y z
N MET A 1 -1.66 -37.86 -4.92
CA MET A 1 -1.51 -36.81 -5.95
C MET A 1 -2.79 -35.99 -6.01
N SER A 2 -2.93 -34.91 -5.20
CA SER A 2 -4.14 -34.06 -5.22
C SER A 2 -3.95 -32.62 -4.69
N THR A 3 -2.74 -32.19 -4.34
CA THR A 3 -2.54 -30.94 -3.59
C THR A 3 -2.57 -29.67 -4.45
N THR A 4 -2.36 -29.75 -5.76
CA THR A 4 -2.36 -28.59 -6.66
C THR A 4 -3.78 -28.07 -6.90
N SER A 5 -4.70 -28.97 -7.23
CA SER A 5 -6.11 -28.64 -7.53
C SER A 5 -6.83 -27.94 -6.37
N ASN A 6 -6.52 -28.29 -5.12
CA ASN A 6 -7.11 -27.63 -3.97
C ASN A 6 -6.58 -26.19 -3.76
N ASN A 7 -5.29 -25.93 -4.01
CA ASN A 7 -4.73 -24.57 -3.85
C ASN A 7 -5.30 -23.60 -4.89
N GLU A 8 -5.48 -24.05 -6.12
CA GLU A 8 -6.06 -23.27 -7.22
C GLU A 8 -7.52 -22.90 -6.91
N GLN A 9 -8.32 -23.85 -6.41
CA GLN A 9 -9.68 -23.56 -5.95
C GLN A 9 -9.71 -22.49 -4.85
N TRP A 10 -8.81 -22.58 -3.86
CA TRP A 10 -8.75 -21.57 -2.80
C TRP A 10 -8.26 -20.22 -3.30
N LEU A 11 -7.36 -20.18 -4.28
CA LEU A 11 -6.95 -18.92 -4.93
C LEU A 11 -8.14 -18.26 -5.65
N GLU A 12 -8.97 -19.04 -6.33
CA GLU A 12 -10.17 -18.54 -6.99
C GLU A 12 -11.18 -17.98 -5.98
N LEU A 13 -11.48 -18.73 -4.91
CA LEU A 13 -12.37 -18.28 -3.83
C LEU A 13 -11.87 -16.99 -3.17
N ILE A 14 -10.57 -16.87 -2.91
CA ILE A 14 -9.98 -15.65 -2.35
C ILE A 14 -10.11 -14.48 -3.34
N THR A 15 -9.95 -14.75 -4.64
CA THR A 15 -10.09 -13.73 -5.68
C THR A 15 -11.54 -13.24 -5.77
N GLN A 16 -12.51 -14.16 -5.74
CA GLN A 16 -13.94 -13.83 -5.69
C GLN A 16 -14.30 -13.04 -4.42
N CYS A 17 -13.77 -13.43 -3.26
CA CYS A 17 -13.95 -12.70 -2.01
C CYS A 17 -13.48 -11.24 -2.14
N ARG A 18 -12.29 -11.02 -2.72
CA ARG A 18 -11.75 -9.67 -2.96
C ARG A 18 -12.55 -8.88 -3.98
N ALA A 19 -13.03 -9.53 -5.04
CA ALA A 19 -13.85 -8.89 -6.06
C ALA A 19 -15.26 -8.54 -5.57
N SER A 20 -15.78 -9.23 -4.54
CA SER A 20 -17.12 -9.01 -4.01
C SER A 20 -17.33 -7.67 -3.31
N GLY A 21 -16.25 -7.00 -2.89
CA GLY A 21 -16.31 -5.77 -2.09
C GLY A 21 -16.85 -5.97 -0.66
N LEU A 22 -17.14 -7.20 -0.25
CA LEU A 22 -17.56 -7.54 1.10
C LEU A 22 -16.35 -7.77 2.02
N THR A 23 -16.55 -7.66 3.33
CA THR A 23 -15.54 -8.12 4.28
C THR A 23 -15.41 -9.65 4.21
N ASP A 24 -14.19 -10.18 4.42
CA ASP A 24 -13.91 -11.62 4.43
C ASP A 24 -14.95 -12.42 5.23
N ARG A 25 -15.32 -11.91 6.40
CA ARG A 25 -16.29 -12.55 7.30
C ARG A 25 -17.70 -12.61 6.70
N GLN A 26 -18.17 -11.52 6.09
CA GLN A 26 -19.49 -11.48 5.44
C GLN A 26 -19.52 -12.39 4.21
N TRP A 27 -18.45 -12.37 3.41
CA TRP A 27 -18.35 -13.23 2.23
C TRP A 27 -18.30 -14.71 2.61
N CYS A 28 -17.54 -15.06 3.65
CA CYS A 28 -17.51 -16.43 4.20
C CYS A 28 -18.89 -16.90 4.65
N ILE A 29 -19.66 -16.06 5.35
CA ILE A 29 -21.03 -16.40 5.79
C ILE A 29 -21.94 -16.64 4.57
N GLN A 30 -21.89 -15.78 3.56
CA GLN A 30 -22.74 -15.93 2.36
C GLN A 30 -22.41 -17.18 1.55
N ASN A 31 -21.13 -17.56 1.48
CA ASN A 31 -20.66 -18.71 0.72
C ASN A 31 -20.62 -20.01 1.54
N GLY A 32 -21.09 -19.99 2.80
CA GLY A 32 -21.11 -21.16 3.67
C GLY A 32 -19.72 -21.67 4.06
N ILE A 33 -18.71 -20.80 4.04
CA ILE A 33 -17.32 -21.14 4.35
C ILE A 33 -17.03 -20.76 5.81
N PRO A 34 -16.57 -21.68 6.66
CA PRO A 34 -16.10 -21.33 8.00
C PRO A 34 -14.90 -20.38 7.91
N ALA A 35 -14.95 -19.26 8.64
CA ALA A 35 -13.87 -18.26 8.62
C ALA A 35 -12.51 -18.85 9.02
N SER A 36 -12.48 -19.82 9.93
CA SER A 36 -11.28 -20.54 10.32
C SER A 36 -10.62 -21.26 9.14
N THR A 37 -11.41 -21.95 8.33
CA THR A 37 -10.96 -22.65 7.11
C THR A 37 -10.43 -21.64 6.09
N PHE A 38 -11.15 -20.55 5.87
CA PHE A 38 -10.72 -19.49 4.95
C PHE A 38 -9.35 -18.91 5.32
N TYR A 39 -9.17 -18.50 6.58
CA TYR A 39 -7.89 -17.96 7.04
C TYR A 39 -6.77 -19.00 7.09
N TYR A 40 -7.10 -20.27 7.37
CA TYR A 40 -6.13 -21.36 7.28
C TYR A 40 -5.56 -21.49 5.86
N HIS A 41 -6.42 -21.49 4.83
CA HIS A 41 -5.97 -21.62 3.45
C HIS A 41 -5.20 -20.39 2.97
N ILE A 42 -5.59 -19.17 3.37
CA ILE A 42 -4.78 -17.97 3.10
C ILE A 42 -3.36 -18.12 3.68
N ARG A 43 -3.24 -18.59 4.93
CA ARG A 43 -1.94 -18.78 5.57
C ARG A 43 -1.11 -19.87 4.87
N ALA A 44 -1.74 -20.98 4.50
CA ALA A 44 -1.08 -22.08 3.81
C ALA A 44 -0.58 -21.65 2.42
N LEU A 45 -1.38 -20.89 1.66
CA LEU A 45 -1.00 -20.35 0.36
C LEU A 45 0.15 -19.36 0.47
N ARG A 46 0.12 -18.45 1.45
CA ARG A 46 1.25 -17.54 1.70
C ARG A 46 2.53 -18.29 2.02
N LYS A 47 2.46 -19.34 2.84
CA LYS A 47 3.63 -20.16 3.18
C LYS A 47 4.25 -20.80 1.93
N LYS A 48 3.42 -21.33 1.02
CA LYS A 48 3.87 -21.93 -0.24
C LYS A 48 4.46 -20.90 -1.20
N ALA A 49 3.85 -19.72 -1.31
CA ALA A 49 4.37 -18.63 -2.15
C ALA A 49 5.72 -18.08 -1.64
N CYS A 50 5.99 -18.21 -0.35
CA CYS A 50 7.25 -17.80 0.29
C CYS A 50 8.29 -18.93 0.39
N GLU A 51 8.12 -20.07 -0.30
CA GLU A 51 9.17 -21.07 -0.43
C GLU A 51 10.28 -20.50 -1.33
N ILE A 52 11.24 -19.82 -0.71
CA ILE A 52 12.49 -19.42 -1.35
C ILE A 52 13.23 -20.73 -1.67
N PRO A 53 13.61 -20.98 -2.94
CA PRO A 53 14.43 -22.13 -3.28
C PRO A 53 15.69 -22.10 -2.42
N ALA A 54 16.07 -23.25 -1.83
CA ALA A 54 17.37 -23.36 -1.17
C ALA A 54 18.44 -22.86 -2.13
N ALA A 55 19.33 -22.00 -1.66
CA ALA A 55 20.43 -21.49 -2.47
C ALA A 55 21.20 -22.68 -3.02
N ALA A 56 20.93 -23.05 -4.27
CA ALA A 56 21.79 -23.94 -5.00
C ALA A 56 23.15 -23.26 -4.99
N ASP A 57 24.19 -23.97 -4.53
CA ASP A 57 25.56 -23.47 -4.47
C ASP A 57 25.86 -22.73 -5.76
N THR A 58 25.79 -21.39 -5.70
CA THR A 58 26.02 -20.55 -6.85
C THR A 58 27.51 -20.64 -7.11
N ALA A 59 27.89 -21.57 -8.00
CA ALA A 59 28.98 -21.32 -8.92
C ALA A 59 28.80 -19.87 -9.37
N VAL A 60 29.79 -19.04 -9.05
CA VAL A 60 29.81 -17.59 -9.28
C VAL A 60 29.51 -17.36 -10.76
N GLN A 61 28.23 -17.28 -11.11
CA GLN A 61 27.82 -16.76 -12.39
C GLN A 61 28.08 -15.28 -12.25
N LYS A 62 29.22 -14.88 -12.81
CA LYS A 62 29.59 -13.50 -13.03
C LYS A 62 28.43 -12.88 -13.82
N GLN A 63 27.50 -12.26 -13.09
CA GLN A 63 26.40 -11.53 -13.67
C GLN A 63 27.04 -10.44 -14.53
N GLU A 64 26.91 -10.55 -15.85
CA GLU A 64 27.39 -9.52 -16.76
C GLU A 64 26.41 -8.36 -16.67
N VAL A 65 26.71 -7.44 -15.76
CA VAL A 65 25.92 -6.24 -15.55
C VAL A 65 26.27 -5.26 -16.66
N VAL A 66 25.44 -5.19 -17.69
CA VAL A 66 25.54 -4.13 -18.69
C VAL A 66 25.05 -2.84 -18.03
N GLN A 67 25.94 -1.86 -17.90
CA GLN A 67 25.54 -0.50 -17.54
C GLN A 67 24.70 0.03 -18.70
N LEU A 68 23.38 0.05 -18.52
CA LEU A 68 22.50 0.76 -19.42
C LEU A 68 22.88 2.25 -19.34
N PRO A 69 23.26 2.91 -20.45
CA PRO A 69 23.32 4.35 -20.45
C PRO A 69 21.91 4.83 -20.15
N LEU A 70 21.71 5.33 -18.93
CA LEU A 70 20.62 6.23 -18.61
C LEU A 70 20.84 7.44 -19.51
N TRP A 71 20.29 7.40 -20.72
CA TRP A 71 20.02 8.61 -21.45
C TRP A 71 19.16 9.41 -20.48
N LYS A 72 19.76 10.48 -19.93
CA LYS A 72 19.01 11.52 -19.25
C LYS A 72 18.10 12.08 -20.34
N THR A 73 16.94 11.47 -20.55
CA THR A 73 15.77 12.26 -20.87
C THR A 73 15.76 13.31 -19.78
N GLU A 74 15.86 14.57 -20.14
CA GLU A 74 15.56 15.69 -19.25
C GLU A 74 14.07 15.59 -18.88
N GLN A 75 13.77 14.68 -17.96
CA GLN A 75 12.57 14.60 -17.16
C GLN A 75 13.01 13.95 -15.86
N ASP A 76 13.46 14.82 -14.96
CA ASP A 76 13.80 14.58 -13.58
C ASP A 76 12.70 13.79 -12.85
N PRO A 77 13.02 12.63 -12.24
CA PRO A 77 12.16 12.03 -11.24
C PRO A 77 12.97 11.81 -9.96
N ALA A 78 13.50 12.89 -9.37
CA ALA A 78 13.50 12.98 -7.92
C ALA A 78 12.04 12.98 -7.45
N GLU A 79 11.44 11.80 -7.31
CA GLU A 79 10.21 11.57 -6.56
C GLU A 79 10.50 11.71 -5.05
N THR A 80 11.07 12.85 -4.64
CA THR A 80 10.38 13.59 -3.60
C THR A 80 9.18 14.17 -4.31
N ALA A 81 8.00 13.57 -4.09
CA ALA A 81 6.76 14.32 -4.27
C ALA A 81 7.03 15.75 -3.80
N PRO A 82 6.64 16.80 -4.53
CA PRO A 82 6.56 18.10 -3.90
C PRO A 82 5.60 17.89 -2.74
N LEU A 83 6.16 17.66 -1.54
CA LEU A 83 5.48 17.77 -0.27
C LEU A 83 4.73 19.07 -0.46
N SER A 84 3.41 18.98 -0.61
CA SER A 84 2.57 20.12 -0.97
C SER A 84 3.03 21.29 -0.13
N MET A 85 3.82 22.20 -0.71
CA MET A 85 4.48 23.23 0.07
C MET A 85 3.34 24.14 0.49
N PRO A 86 3.10 24.33 1.79
CA PRO A 86 1.98 25.16 2.20
C PRO A 86 2.21 26.56 1.66
N SER A 87 1.20 27.12 1.00
CA SER A 87 1.23 28.50 0.49
C SER A 87 1.47 29.50 1.61
N ILE A 88 1.02 29.17 2.84
CA ILE A 88 1.25 29.97 4.04
C ILE A 88 1.61 29.03 5.20
N ARG A 89 2.69 29.34 5.92
CA ARG A 89 3.09 28.68 7.17
C ARG A 89 3.17 29.70 8.30
N LEU A 90 2.46 29.42 9.40
CA LEU A 90 2.45 30.23 10.62
C LEU A 90 3.00 29.40 11.78
N GLN A 91 3.78 30.03 12.67
CA GLN A 91 4.30 29.39 13.87
C GLN A 91 4.07 30.31 15.07
N MET A 92 3.36 29.81 16.08
CA MET A 92 3.01 30.59 17.26
C MET A 92 3.02 29.68 18.51
N GLN A 93 3.77 30.07 19.55
CA GLN A 93 3.86 29.32 20.82
C GLN A 93 4.16 27.81 20.66
N GLY A 94 4.96 27.43 19.65
CA GLY A 94 5.30 26.03 19.38
C GLY A 94 4.26 25.27 18.54
N VAL A 95 3.11 25.88 18.22
CA VAL A 95 2.12 25.33 17.29
C VAL A 95 2.47 25.76 15.87
N ARG A 96 2.43 24.81 14.93
CA ARG A 96 2.63 25.05 13.50
C ARG A 96 1.30 24.90 12.76
N ILE A 97 0.98 25.88 11.94
CA ILE A 97 -0.25 25.93 11.13
C ILE A 97 0.14 26.10 9.67
N GLU A 98 -0.38 25.24 8.81
CA GLU A 98 -0.03 25.17 7.40
C GLU A 98 -1.32 25.27 6.55
N ILE A 99 -1.35 26.25 5.66
CA ILE A 99 -2.46 26.48 4.71
C ILE A 99 -1.96 26.14 3.31
N HIS A 100 -2.58 25.14 2.70
CA HIS A 100 -2.30 24.73 1.32
C HIS A 100 -3.21 25.47 0.34
N GLU A 101 -2.80 25.56 -0.92
CA GLU A 101 -3.53 26.28 -1.98
C GLU A 101 -4.96 25.77 -2.21
N GLN A 102 -5.23 24.52 -1.82
CA GLN A 102 -6.54 23.88 -1.92
C GLN A 102 -7.45 24.17 -0.72
N ALA A 103 -7.00 24.97 0.25
CA ALA A 103 -7.79 25.30 1.43
C ALA A 103 -8.95 26.23 1.06
N GLY A 104 -10.18 25.78 1.32
CA GLY A 104 -11.37 26.59 1.11
C GLY A 104 -11.39 27.83 2.00
N ALA A 105 -11.96 28.93 1.49
CA ALA A 105 -12.03 30.22 2.19
C ALA A 105 -12.66 30.12 3.60
N GLU A 106 -13.69 29.29 3.76
CA GLU A 106 -14.33 29.05 5.07
C GLU A 106 -13.40 28.37 6.08
N VAL A 107 -12.58 27.42 5.63
CA VAL A 107 -11.60 26.73 6.48
C VAL A 107 -10.53 27.70 6.94
N ILE A 108 -10.01 28.52 6.03
CA ILE A 108 -9.03 29.57 6.35
C ILE A 108 -9.61 30.55 7.36
N ARG A 109 -10.82 31.07 7.08
CA ARG A 109 -11.52 32.04 7.95
C ARG A 109 -11.76 31.47 9.35
N ASN A 110 -12.29 30.27 9.46
CA ASN A 110 -12.60 29.65 10.74
C ASN A 110 -11.34 29.35 11.55
N THR A 111 -10.26 28.92 10.88
CA THR A 111 -8.96 28.71 11.52
C THR A 111 -8.41 30.01 12.09
N LEU A 112 -8.43 31.11 11.31
CA LEU A 112 -7.97 32.42 11.78
C LEU A 112 -8.84 32.97 12.94
N LEU A 113 -10.16 32.76 12.90
CA LEU A 113 -11.05 33.15 14.00
C LEU A 113 -10.78 32.36 15.27
N ALA A 114 -10.55 31.05 15.17
CA ALA A 114 -10.20 30.22 16.31
C ALA A 114 -8.86 30.65 16.93
N LEU A 115 -7.86 30.99 16.10
CA LEU A 115 -6.57 31.49 16.57
C LEU A 115 -6.69 32.83 17.29
N ARG A 116 -7.56 33.72 16.83
CA ARG A 116 -7.84 34.99 17.51
C ARG A 116 -8.39 34.80 18.92
N GLN A 117 -9.08 33.69 19.21
CA GLN A 117 -9.60 33.40 20.56
C GLN A 117 -8.51 32.88 21.53
N LEU A 118 -7.36 32.47 21.00
CA LEU A 118 -6.23 31.94 21.78
C LEU A 118 -5.19 33.02 22.15
N CYS A 119 -5.35 34.24 21.63
CA CYS A 119 -4.58 35.43 21.98
C CYS A 119 -5.42 36.37 22.85
#